data_AF-A0A8H6MG73-F1
#
_entry.id   AF-A0A8H6MG73-F1
#
_cell.length_a   1.000
_cell.length_b   1.000
_cell.length_c   1.000
_cell.angle_alpha   90.00
_cell.angle_beta   90.00
_cell.angle_gamma   90.00
#
_symmetry.space_group_name_H-M   'P 1'
#
loop_
_entity.id
_entity.type
_entity.pdbx_description
1 polymer ?
#
loop_
_entity_poly.entity_id
_entity_poly.type
_entity_poly.pdbx_seq_one_letter_code
_entity_poly.pdbx_strand_id
1 'polypeptide(L)'
;MAFSGVFSTPSGRRIFLLVICAIVSAHFMASYFSDDYHPVRHFIGLSQRPLNQDGYPTSFEHLAVTLSSADISLPPTLVLDETVAPTAVPQPPPRLASDGSVLVNATFIMLCKNDELEGVISSVRQIQDRFNRKYGYPWVFLNDQPFTEEFKERVTVLADSPVSFGLIPSEHWNQPDWIDEEKASAGRSKMMSQGIIYAGELEVYRNMCRYNSGVRTEHRFSGVGCLIDLKTARNLTGYRPNVQYFCDVNYDPFKFMQDNNKVYGFTISLVEWVQTIPSLWETVKEFVGQNYDYLHPNNALEFLSEDNGKHYNLCHFWSNFEIADMDFWRGEAYTKFFQFLEEKGGFYYERWGDAPVHSIAVALFAGKDQIHFFNEIGYRHEYFQHCPSGPSWSEGHCGCNPRDTFDNNPNSCTNKYLKLFGNNTTAV
;
A
#
# COMPACT_ATOMS: atom_id res chain seq x y z
N MET A 1 -35.62 -27.39 22.41
CA MET A 1 -35.35 -28.66 23.10
C MET A 1 -35.69 -29.83 22.16
N ALA A 2 -34.75 -30.33 21.34
CA ALA A 2 -34.95 -31.59 20.57
C ALA A 2 -33.65 -32.16 19.92
N PHE A 3 -32.45 -31.89 20.43
CA PHE A 3 -31.20 -32.43 19.84
C PHE A 3 -30.33 -33.24 20.81
N SER A 4 -30.71 -33.35 22.09
CA SER A 4 -29.91 -34.04 23.11
C SER A 4 -30.02 -35.58 23.09
N GLY A 5 -30.94 -36.15 22.30
CA GLY A 5 -31.18 -37.60 22.26
C GLY A 5 -30.47 -38.37 21.13
N VAL A 6 -29.89 -37.69 20.13
CA VAL A 6 -29.28 -38.35 18.96
C VAL A 6 -27.84 -38.78 19.24
N PHE A 7 -27.15 -38.17 20.19
CA PHE A 7 -25.73 -38.44 20.48
C PHE A 7 -25.47 -39.52 21.54
N SER A 8 -26.53 -39.99 22.20
CA SER A 8 -26.47 -40.95 23.33
C SER A 8 -26.50 -42.42 22.90
N THR A 9 -26.76 -42.71 21.62
CA THR A 9 -26.77 -44.07 21.08
C THR A 9 -25.65 -44.28 20.05
N PRO A 10 -25.02 -45.47 19.99
CA PRO A 10 -23.99 -45.79 18.99
C PRO A 10 -24.48 -45.62 17.55
N SER A 11 -25.76 -45.87 17.30
CA SER A 11 -26.41 -45.68 16.01
C SER A 11 -26.54 -44.20 15.63
N GLY A 12 -26.94 -43.33 16.56
CA GLY A 12 -27.06 -41.91 16.29
C GLY A 12 -25.71 -41.21 16.03
N ARG A 13 -24.63 -41.65 16.68
CA ARG A 13 -23.26 -41.20 16.36
C ARG A 13 -22.79 -41.61 14.96
N ARG A 14 -23.14 -42.81 14.52
CA ARG A 14 -22.82 -43.28 13.15
C ARG A 14 -23.58 -42.48 12.10
N ILE A 15 -24.86 -42.19 12.33
CA ILE A 15 -25.66 -41.37 11.43
C ILE A 15 -25.10 -39.94 11.35
N PHE A 16 -24.72 -39.36 12.48
CA PHE A 16 -24.09 -38.03 12.52
C PHE A 16 -22.77 -37.98 11.73
N LEU A 17 -21.88 -38.97 11.92
CA LEU A 17 -20.64 -39.08 11.16
C LEU A 17 -20.90 -39.25 9.66
N LEU A 18 -21.89 -40.07 9.27
CA LEU A 18 -22.27 -40.23 7.87
C LEU A 18 -22.80 -38.94 7.25
N VAL A 19 -23.58 -38.16 7.99
CA VAL A 19 -24.09 -36.85 7.54
C VAL A 19 -22.95 -35.85 7.39
N ILE A 20 -22.01 -35.78 8.34
CA ILE A 20 -20.82 -34.93 8.21
C ILE A 20 -19.98 -35.36 7.01
N CYS A 21 -19.69 -36.66 6.85
CA CYS A 21 -18.95 -37.15 5.70
C CYS A 21 -19.65 -36.81 4.38
N ALA A 22 -20.98 -36.95 4.32
CA ALA A 22 -21.75 -36.59 3.13
C ALA A 22 -21.69 -35.08 2.83
N ILE A 23 -21.78 -34.23 3.85
CA ILE A 23 -21.65 -32.76 3.70
C ILE A 23 -20.24 -32.39 3.22
N VAL A 24 -19.19 -32.97 3.81
CA VAL A 24 -17.80 -32.72 3.43
C VAL A 24 -17.52 -33.22 2.01
N SER A 25 -17.99 -34.42 1.65
CA SER A 25 -17.86 -34.96 0.29
C SER A 25 -18.64 -34.14 -0.73
N ALA A 26 -19.84 -33.64 -0.39
CA ALA A 26 -20.61 -32.77 -1.25
C ALA A 26 -19.92 -31.40 -1.43
N HIS A 27 -19.32 -30.85 -0.37
CA HIS A 27 -18.52 -29.62 -0.43
C HIS A 27 -17.30 -29.79 -1.34
N PHE A 28 -16.59 -30.91 -1.20
CA PHE A 28 -15.43 -31.25 -2.03
C PHE A 28 -15.80 -31.48 -3.50
N MET A 29 -16.89 -32.20 -3.76
CA MET A 29 -17.42 -32.39 -5.11
C MET A 29 -17.87 -31.07 -5.74
N ALA A 30 -18.60 -30.23 -5.00
CA ALA A 30 -19.02 -28.92 -5.50
C ALA A 30 -17.81 -28.02 -5.81
N SER A 31 -16.75 -28.04 -4.98
CA SER A 31 -15.50 -27.31 -5.24
C SER A 31 -14.73 -27.75 -6.47
N TYR A 32 -14.94 -28.99 -6.93
CA TYR A 32 -14.21 -29.54 -8.06
C TYR A 32 -15.00 -29.46 -9.38
N PHE A 33 -16.33 -29.45 -9.32
CA PHE A 33 -17.19 -29.61 -10.49
C PHE A 33 -18.11 -28.42 -10.80
N SER A 34 -18.13 -27.38 -9.97
CA SER A 34 -18.94 -26.19 -10.23
C SER A 34 -18.05 -24.97 -10.36
N ASP A 35 -18.00 -24.40 -11.58
CA ASP A 35 -17.27 -23.16 -11.84
C ASP A 35 -17.81 -21.99 -10.99
N ASP A 36 -19.09 -22.04 -10.60
CA ASP A 36 -19.76 -21.07 -9.71
C ASP A 36 -19.58 -21.37 -8.21
N TYR A 37 -18.99 -22.51 -7.85
CA TYR A 37 -18.75 -22.87 -6.44
C TYR A 37 -17.34 -22.44 -6.07
N HIS A 38 -17.22 -21.22 -5.58
CA HIS A 38 -15.95 -20.71 -5.06
C HIS A 38 -15.89 -20.97 -3.54
N PRO A 39 -15.37 -22.11 -3.05
CA PRO A 39 -14.83 -22.10 -1.70
C PRO A 39 -13.71 -21.05 -1.75
N VAL A 40 -13.67 -20.16 -0.75
CA VAL A 40 -12.60 -19.18 -0.56
C VAL A 40 -11.30 -19.86 -0.96
N ARG A 41 -10.63 -19.40 -2.04
CA ARG A 41 -9.40 -20.04 -2.50
C ARG A 41 -8.50 -20.17 -1.28
N HIS A 42 -8.31 -21.40 -0.81
CA HIS A 42 -7.64 -21.60 0.46
C HIS A 42 -6.24 -21.02 0.30
N PHE A 43 -5.89 -20.09 1.18
CA PHE A 43 -4.52 -19.66 1.35
C PHE A 43 -3.79 -20.87 1.96
N ILE A 44 -3.31 -21.78 1.12
CA ILE A 44 -2.77 -23.10 1.52
C ILE A 44 -1.41 -22.93 2.22
N GLY A 45 -0.79 -21.76 2.10
CA GLY A 45 0.45 -21.41 2.79
C GLY A 45 0.37 -21.37 4.32
N LEU A 46 -0.80 -21.51 4.94
CA LEU A 46 -0.93 -21.56 6.39
C LEU A 46 -0.25 -22.84 6.94
N SER A 47 0.87 -22.65 7.63
CA SER A 47 1.48 -23.68 8.46
C SER A 47 0.41 -24.24 9.41
N GLN A 48 0.02 -25.51 9.22
CA GLN A 48 -0.81 -26.23 10.16
C GLN A 48 -0.01 -26.44 11.45
N ARG A 49 -0.07 -25.49 12.39
CA ARG A 49 0.24 -25.82 13.79
C ARG A 49 -0.83 -26.83 14.25
N PRO A 50 -0.45 -27.92 14.93
CA PRO A 50 -1.42 -28.89 15.40
C PRO A 50 -2.36 -28.22 16.39
N LEU A 51 -3.65 -28.22 16.06
CA LEU A 51 -4.72 -27.90 16.99
C LEU A 51 -4.67 -28.91 18.14
N ASN A 52 -4.71 -28.45 19.39
CA ASN A 52 -4.96 -29.36 20.52
C ASN A 52 -6.37 -29.96 20.41
N GLN A 53 -6.58 -31.11 21.07
CA GLN A 53 -7.74 -32.01 20.92
C GLN A 53 -9.14 -31.39 21.11
N ASP A 54 -9.24 -30.13 21.53
CA ASP A 54 -10.52 -29.45 21.81
C ASP A 54 -10.86 -28.29 20.85
N GLY A 55 -10.08 -28.05 19.78
CA GLY A 55 -10.50 -27.14 18.70
C GLY A 55 -10.65 -25.65 19.07
N TYR A 56 -10.09 -25.20 20.19
CA TYR A 56 -9.98 -23.79 20.57
C TYR A 56 -8.50 -23.34 20.58
N PRO A 57 -8.20 -22.08 20.19
CA PRO A 57 -6.88 -21.52 20.42
C PRO A 57 -6.59 -21.48 21.92
N THR A 58 -5.38 -21.90 22.31
CA THR A 58 -4.91 -21.84 23.69
C THR A 58 -4.97 -20.41 24.20
N SER A 59 -5.71 -20.24 25.28
CA SER A 59 -6.11 -19.00 25.93
C SER A 59 -4.97 -18.03 26.23
N PHE A 60 -5.24 -16.75 25.95
CA PHE A 60 -4.66 -15.61 26.64
C PHE A 60 -5.10 -15.64 28.12
N GLU A 61 -4.28 -16.22 28.98
CA GLU A 61 -4.27 -15.87 30.41
C GLU A 61 -2.86 -15.38 30.75
N HIS A 62 -2.69 -14.06 30.75
CA HIS A 62 -1.74 -13.25 31.53
C HIS A 62 -1.46 -11.90 30.84
N LEU A 63 -2.49 -11.10 30.61
CA LEU A 63 -2.34 -9.65 30.42
C LEU A 63 -3.48 -8.94 31.17
N ALA A 64 -3.53 -9.16 32.49
CA ALA A 64 -4.14 -8.19 33.38
C ALA A 64 -3.16 -7.03 33.53
N VAL A 65 -3.13 -6.13 32.53
CA VAL A 65 -2.55 -4.81 32.71
C VAL A 65 -3.53 -4.04 33.58
N THR A 66 -3.15 -3.84 34.83
CA THR A 66 -3.75 -2.83 35.69
C THR A 66 -3.66 -1.49 34.97
N LEU A 67 -4.79 -1.02 34.43
CA LEU A 67 -5.00 0.36 34.02
C LEU A 67 -4.95 1.24 35.27
N SER A 68 -3.74 1.62 35.67
CA SER A 68 -3.55 2.83 36.46
C SER A 68 -3.83 4.00 35.53
N SER A 69 -4.79 4.85 35.92
CA SER A 69 -5.06 6.14 35.33
C SER A 69 -3.79 6.99 35.29
N ALA A 70 -3.08 6.95 34.16
CA ALA A 70 -2.01 7.87 33.82
C ALA A 70 -2.33 8.42 32.43
N ASP A 71 -2.56 9.73 32.41
CA ASP A 71 -2.73 10.65 31.30
C ASP A 71 -2.72 10.05 29.88
N ILE A 72 -3.90 10.02 29.24
CA ILE A 72 -4.02 9.86 27.80
C ILE A 72 -3.43 11.13 27.16
N SER A 73 -2.14 11.12 26.85
CA SER A 73 -1.61 12.07 25.88
C SER A 73 -2.17 11.69 24.52
N LEU A 74 -2.84 12.65 23.85
CA LEU A 74 -3.20 12.51 22.45
C LEU A 74 -1.93 12.14 21.65
N PRO A 75 -2.00 11.22 20.68
CA PRO A 75 -0.86 10.95 19.82
C PRO A 75 -0.39 12.26 19.17
N PRO A 76 0.92 12.49 19.08
CA PRO A 76 1.48 13.73 18.55
C PRO A 76 0.95 13.96 17.13
N THR A 77 0.16 15.02 16.96
CA THR A 77 -0.47 15.34 15.66
C THR A 77 0.58 15.99 14.77
N LEU A 78 0.62 15.64 13.47
CA LEU A 78 1.39 16.41 12.50
C LEU A 78 1.06 17.88 12.66
N VAL A 79 2.09 18.69 12.94
CA VAL A 79 1.94 20.14 12.90
C VAL A 79 2.13 20.53 11.44
N LEU A 80 1.01 20.69 10.75
CA LEU A 80 1.00 21.46 9.52
C LEU A 80 1.27 22.92 9.89
N ASP A 81 2.07 23.61 9.09
CA ASP A 81 2.26 25.06 9.19
C ASP A 81 0.94 25.76 8.79
N GLU A 82 -0.09 25.63 9.63
CA GLU A 82 -1.39 26.25 9.44
C GLU A 82 -1.30 27.69 9.93
N THR A 83 -1.36 28.63 9.00
CA THR A 83 -1.66 30.03 9.31
C THR A 83 -3.12 30.24 9.75
N VAL A 84 -3.87 29.21 10.16
CA VAL A 84 -5.23 29.33 10.68
C VAL A 84 -5.51 28.27 11.75
N ALA A 85 -5.83 28.72 12.97
CA ALA A 85 -6.17 27.88 14.11
C ALA A 85 -7.45 27.03 13.91
N PRO A 86 -7.57 25.86 14.57
CA PRO A 86 -8.72 24.98 14.42
C PRO A 86 -9.89 25.52 15.26
N THR A 87 -10.88 26.10 14.59
CA THR A 87 -12.26 26.13 15.09
C THR A 87 -13.08 25.17 14.24
N ALA A 88 -14.11 24.55 14.81
CA ALA A 88 -14.97 23.61 14.09
C ALA A 88 -15.62 24.30 12.87
N VAL A 89 -15.00 24.17 11.70
CA VAL A 89 -15.44 24.81 10.46
C VAL A 89 -16.57 23.95 9.87
N PRO A 90 -17.71 24.56 9.47
CA PRO A 90 -18.65 23.90 8.58
C PRO A 90 -17.90 23.33 7.38
N GLN A 91 -18.24 22.11 6.91
CA GLN A 91 -17.61 21.53 5.73
C GLN A 91 -17.53 22.59 4.62
N PRO A 92 -16.34 22.98 4.15
CA PRO A 92 -16.23 24.02 3.14
C PRO A 92 -17.01 23.60 1.89
N PRO A 93 -17.57 24.57 1.14
CA PRO A 93 -18.30 24.26 -0.08
C PRO A 93 -17.43 23.40 -1.02
N PRO A 94 -18.02 22.47 -1.78
CA PRO A 94 -17.27 21.60 -2.67
C PRO A 94 -16.38 22.42 -3.60
N ARG A 95 -15.09 22.08 -3.67
CA ARG A 95 -14.17 22.74 -4.61
C ARG A 95 -14.60 22.38 -6.03
N LEU A 96 -14.58 23.37 -6.91
CA LEU A 96 -14.88 23.20 -8.33
C LEU A 96 -13.58 23.28 -9.13
N ALA A 97 -13.43 22.39 -10.11
CA ALA A 97 -12.38 22.47 -11.11
C ALA A 97 -12.62 23.66 -12.07
N SER A 98 -11.64 23.95 -12.91
CA SER A 98 -11.73 25.02 -13.93
C SER A 98 -12.87 24.82 -14.94
N ASP A 99 -13.30 23.59 -15.17
CA ASP A 99 -14.42 23.22 -16.05
C ASP A 99 -15.78 23.19 -15.32
N GLY A 100 -15.82 23.52 -14.03
CA GLY A 100 -17.02 23.50 -13.19
C GLY A 100 -17.38 22.14 -12.59
N SER A 101 -16.56 21.10 -12.79
CA SER A 101 -16.77 19.79 -12.15
C SER A 101 -16.52 19.85 -10.64
N VAL A 102 -17.28 19.08 -9.87
CA VAL A 102 -17.12 18.95 -8.42
C VAL A 102 -15.93 18.04 -8.13
N LEU A 103 -14.94 18.56 -7.42
CA LEU A 103 -13.76 17.81 -7.00
C LEU A 103 -14.09 16.88 -5.83
N VAL A 104 -13.43 15.73 -5.81
CA VAL A 104 -13.48 14.83 -4.65
C VAL A 104 -12.51 15.33 -3.56
N ASN A 105 -12.57 14.73 -2.37
CA ASN A 105 -11.64 15.09 -1.32
C ASN A 105 -10.31 14.35 -1.50
N ALA A 106 -9.34 14.97 -2.16
CA ALA A 106 -8.03 14.38 -2.44
C ALA A 106 -6.90 15.42 -2.33
N THR A 107 -5.66 14.95 -2.19
CA THR A 107 -4.46 15.79 -2.14
C THR A 107 -3.27 15.04 -2.74
N PHE A 108 -2.30 15.79 -3.23
CA PHE A 108 -0.96 15.26 -3.46
C PHE A 108 -0.18 15.21 -2.14
N ILE A 109 0.57 14.13 -1.89
CA ILE A 109 1.52 14.03 -0.78
C ILE A 109 2.90 13.75 -1.35
N MET A 110 3.90 14.54 -0.94
CA MET A 110 5.28 14.31 -1.33
C MET A 110 6.16 14.29 -0.07
N LEU A 111 6.78 13.14 0.19
CA LEU A 111 7.83 13.01 1.20
C LEU A 111 9.17 13.35 0.55
N CYS A 112 9.79 14.45 0.97
CA CYS A 112 11.01 14.97 0.34
C CYS A 112 11.85 15.80 1.31
N LYS A 113 13.14 15.92 1.01
CA LYS A 113 14.11 16.70 1.78
C LYS A 113 14.42 18.03 1.12
N ASN A 114 15.00 18.93 1.93
CA ASN A 114 15.46 20.23 1.47
C ASN A 114 16.50 20.13 0.33
N ASP A 115 17.40 19.13 0.33
CA ASP A 115 18.43 18.98 -0.71
C ASP A 115 17.92 18.41 -2.05
N GLU A 116 16.64 18.01 -2.07
CA GLU A 116 15.94 17.45 -3.23
C GLU A 116 15.11 18.49 -4.00
N LEU A 117 15.16 19.77 -3.59
CA LEU A 117 14.35 20.87 -4.11
C LEU A 117 14.25 20.92 -5.65
N GLU A 118 15.36 20.79 -6.38
CA GLU A 118 15.33 20.82 -7.85
C GLU A 118 14.52 19.67 -8.45
N GLY A 119 14.54 18.50 -7.82
CA GLY A 119 13.72 17.36 -8.22
C GLY A 119 12.24 17.57 -7.91
N VAL A 120 11.95 18.13 -6.74
CA VAL A 120 10.59 18.51 -6.34
C VAL A 120 10.00 19.53 -7.31
N ILE A 121 10.73 20.60 -7.63
CA ILE A 121 10.32 21.63 -8.60
C ILE A 121 10.00 21.01 -9.96
N SER A 122 10.87 20.13 -10.46
CA SER A 122 10.66 19.44 -11.73
C SER A 122 9.40 18.57 -11.72
N SER A 123 9.12 17.90 -10.60
CA SER A 123 7.98 17.00 -10.44
C SER A 123 6.65 17.75 -10.33
N VAL A 124 6.61 18.75 -9.44
CA VAL A 124 5.43 19.62 -9.24
C VAL A 124 5.08 20.33 -10.54
N ARG A 125 6.07 20.91 -11.24
CA ARG A 125 5.84 21.58 -12.52
C ARG A 125 5.23 20.66 -13.56
N GLN A 126 5.76 19.44 -13.70
CA GLN A 126 5.21 18.46 -14.63
C GLN A 126 3.76 18.09 -14.29
N ILE A 127 3.43 17.85 -13.02
CA ILE A 127 2.05 17.55 -12.62
C ILE A 127 1.12 18.73 -12.86
N GLN A 128 1.57 19.95 -12.54
CA GLN A 128 0.81 21.17 -12.84
C GLN A 128 0.55 21.30 -14.35
N ASP A 129 1.58 21.13 -15.19
CA ASP A 129 1.48 21.24 -16.64
C ASP A 129 0.56 20.17 -17.25
N ARG A 130 0.64 18.92 -16.78
CA ARG A 130 -0.06 17.76 -17.38
C ARG A 130 -1.47 17.54 -16.85
N PHE A 131 -1.75 17.96 -15.61
CA PHE A 131 -2.99 17.61 -14.91
C PHE A 131 -3.50 18.75 -14.04
N ASN A 132 -2.76 19.15 -13.01
CA ASN A 132 -3.34 19.80 -11.85
C ASN A 132 -3.70 21.28 -12.06
N ARG A 133 -3.20 21.95 -13.11
CA ARG A 133 -3.73 23.27 -13.50
C ARG A 133 -5.22 23.25 -13.86
N LYS A 134 -5.75 22.10 -14.31
CA LYS A 134 -7.17 21.95 -14.68
C LYS A 134 -8.05 21.74 -13.44
N TYR A 135 -7.54 21.03 -12.43
CA TYR A 135 -8.34 20.54 -11.29
C TYR A 135 -8.03 21.22 -9.96
N GLY A 136 -6.81 21.71 -9.73
CA GLY A 136 -6.47 22.51 -8.55
C GLY A 136 -6.48 21.76 -7.23
N TYR A 137 -6.13 20.46 -7.22
CA TYR A 137 -5.98 19.68 -5.99
C TYR A 137 -4.80 20.18 -5.15
N PRO A 138 -4.95 20.25 -3.81
CA PRO A 138 -3.91 20.76 -2.92
C PRO A 138 -2.68 19.84 -2.85
N TRP A 139 -1.59 20.42 -2.35
CA TRP A 139 -0.33 19.73 -2.09
C TRP A 139 0.02 19.71 -0.61
N VAL A 140 0.56 18.59 -0.15
CA VAL A 140 1.16 18.45 1.17
C VAL A 140 2.58 17.91 1.01
N PHE A 141 3.56 18.67 1.48
CA PHE A 141 4.96 18.27 1.52
C PHE A 141 5.33 17.86 2.95
N LEU A 142 5.97 16.70 3.10
CA LEU A 142 6.37 16.15 4.40
C LEU A 142 7.88 15.95 4.42
N ASN A 143 8.48 16.16 5.60
CA ASN A 143 9.92 16.02 5.80
C ASN A 143 10.21 15.67 7.26
N ASP A 144 11.27 14.90 7.50
CA ASP A 144 11.79 14.59 8.83
C ASP A 144 12.58 15.75 9.46
N GLN A 145 12.83 16.80 8.68
CA GLN A 145 13.43 18.06 9.12
C GLN A 145 12.55 19.26 8.71
N PRO A 146 12.64 20.40 9.41
CA PRO A 146 11.94 21.62 8.99
C PRO A 146 12.32 22.01 7.55
N PHE A 147 11.33 22.34 6.73
CA PHE A 147 11.59 22.89 5.40
C PHE A 147 12.25 24.27 5.49
N THR A 148 13.21 24.54 4.62
CA THR A 148 13.81 25.88 4.50
C THR A 148 12.81 26.86 3.87
N GLU A 149 12.96 28.15 4.18
CA GLU A 149 12.13 29.19 3.56
C GLU A 149 12.30 29.23 2.03
N GLU A 150 13.51 28.98 1.52
CA GLU A 150 13.75 28.82 0.08
C GLU A 150 12.89 27.70 -0.52
N PHE A 151 12.83 26.54 0.16
CA PHE A 151 12.04 25.42 -0.31
C PHE A 151 10.55 25.79 -0.37
N LYS A 152 10.02 26.35 0.72
CA LYS A 152 8.62 26.76 0.81
C LYS A 152 8.26 27.77 -0.28
N GLU A 153 9.08 28.82 -0.44
CA GLU A 153 8.88 29.86 -1.44
C GLU A 153 8.88 29.28 -2.87
N ARG A 154 9.94 28.55 -3.24
CA ARG A 154 10.14 28.07 -4.61
C ARG A 154 9.14 26.99 -5.03
N VAL A 155 8.62 26.20 -4.09
CA VAL A 155 7.57 25.21 -4.39
C VAL A 155 6.21 25.88 -4.48
N THR A 156 5.90 26.84 -3.59
CA THR A 156 4.59 27.53 -3.56
C THR A 156 4.30 28.27 -4.87
N VAL A 157 5.31 28.92 -5.48
CA VAL A 157 5.12 29.65 -6.76
C VAL A 157 4.78 28.76 -7.96
N LEU A 158 4.94 27.44 -7.85
CA LEU A 158 4.63 26.50 -8.95
C LEU A 158 3.17 26.06 -8.94
N ALA A 159 2.53 26.09 -7.77
CA ALA A 159 1.20 25.54 -7.57
C ALA A 159 0.14 26.66 -7.56
N ASP A 160 -0.88 26.51 -8.40
CA ASP A 160 -2.06 27.38 -8.39
C ASP A 160 -3.07 26.98 -7.30
N SER A 161 -2.81 25.86 -6.61
CA SER A 161 -3.62 25.25 -5.56
C SER A 161 -2.98 25.45 -4.16
N PRO A 162 -3.73 25.30 -3.06
CA PRO A 162 -3.16 25.38 -1.72
C PRO A 162 -1.98 24.40 -1.51
N VAL A 163 -0.93 24.89 -0.85
CA VAL A 163 0.26 24.11 -0.50
C VAL A 163 0.44 24.13 1.01
N SER A 164 0.71 22.97 1.60
CA SER A 164 0.99 22.81 3.03
C SER A 164 2.32 22.10 3.23
N PHE A 165 3.03 22.47 4.29
CA PHE A 165 4.31 21.87 4.69
C PHE A 165 4.15 21.29 6.09
N GLY A 166 4.51 20.01 6.25
CA GLY A 166 4.41 19.29 7.52
C GLY A 166 5.77 18.76 7.98
N LEU A 167 6.07 18.96 9.27
CA LEU A 167 7.20 18.32 9.94
C LEU A 167 6.74 16.99 10.54
N ILE A 168 7.43 15.91 10.19
CA ILE A 168 7.18 14.59 10.76
C ILE A 168 7.75 14.56 12.19
N PRO A 169 6.94 14.24 13.22
CA PRO A 169 7.45 14.04 14.57
C PRO A 169 8.52 12.95 14.61
N SER A 170 9.57 13.19 15.39
CA SER A 170 10.72 12.29 15.49
C SER A 170 10.32 10.85 15.86
N GLU A 171 9.33 10.68 16.73
CA GLU A 171 8.73 9.42 17.17
C GLU A 171 8.02 8.65 16.04
N HIS A 172 7.55 9.36 15.02
CA HIS A 172 6.91 8.76 13.85
C HIS A 172 7.93 8.39 12.77
N TRP A 173 9.11 9.00 12.78
CA TRP A 173 10.14 8.77 11.79
C TRP A 173 11.23 7.79 12.26
N ASN A 174 11.78 8.01 13.45
CA ASN A 174 12.98 7.33 13.92
C ASN A 174 12.72 5.87 14.30
N GLN A 175 13.82 5.10 14.36
CA GLN A 175 13.81 3.73 14.83
C GLN A 175 13.24 3.64 16.25
N PRO A 176 12.23 2.79 16.49
CA PRO A 176 11.69 2.60 17.83
C PRO A 176 12.68 1.95 18.80
N ASP A 177 12.59 2.29 20.09
CA ASP A 177 13.50 1.80 21.14
C ASP A 177 13.45 0.29 21.39
N TRP A 178 12.37 -0.38 20.98
CA TRP A 178 12.22 -1.83 21.14
C TRP A 178 12.97 -2.63 20.06
N ILE A 179 13.55 -1.96 19.05
CA ILE A 179 14.41 -2.60 18.06
C ILE A 179 15.77 -2.96 18.68
N ASP A 180 16.15 -4.22 18.57
CA ASP A 180 17.49 -4.69 18.92
C ASP A 180 18.51 -4.17 17.90
N GLU A 181 19.26 -3.14 18.32
CA GLU A 181 20.23 -2.48 17.47
C GLU A 181 21.41 -3.38 17.06
N GLU A 182 21.80 -4.35 17.88
CA GLU A 182 22.86 -5.31 17.52
C GLU A 182 22.37 -6.20 16.37
N LYS A 183 21.14 -6.70 16.48
CA LYS A 183 20.50 -7.50 15.43
C LYS A 183 20.26 -6.69 14.15
N ALA A 184 19.80 -5.45 14.26
CA ALA A 184 19.60 -4.56 13.11
C ALA A 184 20.94 -4.28 12.40
N SER A 185 21.99 -3.98 13.16
CA SER A 185 23.35 -3.76 12.63
C SER A 185 23.92 -4.99 11.92
N ALA A 186 23.68 -6.19 12.45
CA ALA A 186 24.06 -7.44 11.79
C ALA A 186 23.31 -7.63 10.45
N GLY A 187 22.01 -7.33 10.41
CA GLY A 187 21.20 -7.36 9.19
C GLY A 187 21.70 -6.39 8.12
N ARG A 188 22.02 -5.15 8.52
CA ARG A 188 22.62 -4.12 7.64
C ARG A 188 23.96 -4.61 7.07
N SER A 189 24.85 -5.09 7.92
CA SER A 189 26.18 -5.58 7.53
C SER A 189 26.10 -6.74 6.53
N LYS A 190 25.18 -7.68 6.76
CA LYS A 190 24.92 -8.81 5.86
C LYS A 190 24.47 -8.31 4.48
N MET A 191 23.48 -7.43 4.41
CA MET A 191 22.99 -6.90 3.13
C MET A 191 24.03 -6.02 2.41
N MET A 192 24.84 -5.27 3.15
CA MET A 192 25.97 -4.52 2.59
C MET A 192 26.97 -5.44 1.92
N SER A 193 27.33 -6.56 2.55
CA SER A 193 28.23 -7.56 1.94
C SER A 193 27.65 -8.24 0.69
N GLN A 194 26.34 -8.20 0.52
CA GLN A 194 25.62 -8.73 -0.64
C GLN A 194 25.43 -7.70 -1.76
N GLY A 195 25.90 -6.46 -1.56
CA GLY A 195 25.75 -5.38 -2.56
C GLY A 195 24.30 -4.89 -2.70
N ILE A 196 23.46 -5.09 -1.69
CA ILE A 196 22.07 -4.64 -1.71
C ILE A 196 22.02 -3.11 -1.61
N ILE A 197 21.28 -2.46 -2.52
CA ILE A 197 21.11 -1.00 -2.51
C ILE A 197 20.52 -0.53 -1.17
N TYR A 198 20.90 0.66 -0.71
CA TYR A 198 20.45 1.23 0.57
C TYR A 198 20.77 0.40 1.82
N ALA A 199 21.50 -0.72 1.71
CA ALA A 199 21.79 -1.58 2.86
C ALA A 199 22.60 -0.84 3.93
N GLY A 200 23.55 -0.02 3.49
CA GLY A 200 24.43 0.79 4.33
C GLY A 200 23.99 2.24 4.53
N GLU A 201 22.87 2.66 3.94
CA GLU A 201 22.28 3.95 4.29
C GLU A 201 21.69 3.82 5.69
N LEU A 202 22.43 4.38 6.66
CA LEU A 202 22.15 4.34 8.08
C LEU A 202 20.73 4.89 8.34
N GLU A 203 19.85 4.02 8.83
CA GLU A 203 18.50 4.25 9.40
C GLU A 203 17.45 4.96 8.50
N VAL A 204 17.82 6.00 7.76
CA VAL A 204 16.93 6.91 7.05
C VAL A 204 16.07 6.22 5.99
N TYR A 205 16.64 5.30 5.20
CA TYR A 205 15.86 4.57 4.19
C TYR A 205 14.83 3.63 4.83
N ARG A 206 15.19 2.99 5.96
CA ARG A 206 14.30 2.08 6.68
C ARG A 206 13.17 2.84 7.40
N ASN A 207 13.50 4.00 7.98
CA ASN A 207 12.54 4.94 8.52
C ASN A 207 11.53 5.38 7.45
N MET A 208 12.00 5.70 6.25
CA MET A 208 11.13 6.04 5.11
C MET A 208 10.20 4.87 4.75
N CYS A 209 10.73 3.65 4.60
CA CYS A 209 9.91 2.48 4.29
C CYS A 209 8.86 2.21 5.38
N ARG A 210 9.25 2.25 6.67
CA ARG A 210 8.32 2.10 7.79
C ARG A 210 7.25 3.19 7.79
N TYR A 211 7.67 4.45 7.61
CA TYR A 211 6.79 5.61 7.64
C TYR A 211 5.71 5.51 6.57
N ASN A 212 6.11 5.21 5.33
CA ASN A 212 5.17 5.05 4.23
C ASN A 212 4.29 3.81 4.38
N SER A 213 4.83 2.72 4.96
CA SER A 213 4.07 1.49 5.21
C SER A 213 2.92 1.65 6.19
N GLY A 214 2.89 2.65 7.07
CA GLY A 214 1.77 2.70 8.02
C GLY A 214 1.70 3.93 8.89
N VAL A 215 2.82 4.44 9.39
CA VAL A 215 2.80 5.58 10.32
C VAL A 215 2.16 6.83 9.68
N ARG A 216 2.40 7.04 8.38
CA ARG A 216 1.78 8.14 7.61
C ARG A 216 0.26 8.05 7.53
N THR A 217 -0.33 6.87 7.67
CA THR A 217 -1.78 6.66 7.57
C THR A 217 -2.53 7.18 8.80
N GLU A 218 -1.84 7.23 9.95
CA GLU A 218 -2.33 7.75 11.22
C GLU A 218 -2.38 9.28 11.25
N HIS A 219 -1.60 9.92 10.36
CA HIS A 219 -1.60 11.37 10.23
C HIS A 219 -2.95 11.81 9.66
N ARG A 220 -3.76 12.44 10.53
CA ARG A 220 -5.07 12.99 10.18
C ARG A 220 -4.92 14.23 9.30
N PHE A 221 -4.59 14.03 8.03
CA PHE A 221 -4.93 14.99 7.00
C PHE A 221 -6.46 14.96 6.87
N SER A 222 -7.13 15.88 7.55
CA SER A 222 -8.59 15.93 7.62
C SER A 222 -9.18 15.90 6.22
N GLY A 223 -9.85 14.79 5.88
CA GLY A 223 -10.64 14.62 4.65
C GLY A 223 -9.92 14.00 3.44
N VAL A 224 -8.61 13.82 3.46
CA VAL A 224 -7.89 13.29 2.27
C VAL A 224 -8.32 11.85 1.99
N GLY A 225 -9.04 11.65 0.88
CA GLY A 225 -9.59 10.38 0.41
C GLY A 225 -8.79 9.73 -0.71
N CYS A 226 -7.91 10.46 -1.42
CA CYS A 226 -6.96 9.86 -2.35
C CYS A 226 -5.59 10.53 -2.33
N LEU A 227 -4.53 9.74 -2.51
CA LEU A 227 -3.13 10.17 -2.44
C LEU A 227 -2.35 9.86 -3.69
N ILE A 228 -1.61 10.84 -4.21
CA ILE A 228 -0.44 10.57 -5.06
C ILE A 228 0.81 10.68 -4.19
N ASP A 229 1.42 9.54 -3.85
CA ASP A 229 2.73 9.48 -3.17
C ASP A 229 3.82 9.65 -4.22
N LEU A 230 4.62 10.71 -4.08
CA LEU A 230 5.80 10.95 -4.90
C LEU A 230 7.04 10.90 -4.03
N LYS A 231 7.88 9.90 -4.31
CA LYS A 231 9.15 9.73 -3.63
C LYS A 231 10.27 10.20 -4.55
N THR A 232 11.16 11.00 -4.00
CA THR A 232 12.42 11.35 -4.64
C THR A 232 13.48 10.32 -4.26
N ALA A 233 14.30 9.91 -5.22
CA ALA A 233 15.43 9.03 -4.95
C ALA A 233 16.75 9.80 -5.02
N ARG A 234 17.60 9.59 -4.01
CA ARG A 234 18.99 10.05 -4.03
C ARG A 234 19.81 9.09 -4.89
N ASN A 235 20.32 9.56 -6.02
CA ASN A 235 21.20 8.74 -6.83
C ASN A 235 22.59 8.64 -6.19
N LEU A 236 23.10 7.41 -6.01
CA LEU A 236 24.46 7.10 -5.54
C LEU A 236 25.56 7.70 -6.43
N THR A 237 25.23 8.17 -7.64
CA THR A 237 26.19 8.65 -8.65
C THR A 237 26.11 10.16 -8.95
N GLY A 238 25.31 10.94 -8.21
CA GLY A 238 25.24 12.39 -8.39
C GLY A 238 24.54 12.87 -9.68
N TYR A 239 24.10 11.95 -10.56
CA TYR A 239 23.16 12.23 -11.65
C TYR A 239 21.73 12.14 -11.09
N ARG A 240 20.87 13.16 -11.18
CA ARG A 240 19.53 13.13 -10.56
C ARG A 240 18.45 12.59 -11.52
N PRO A 241 18.01 11.33 -11.47
CA PRO A 241 16.74 10.97 -12.08
C PRO A 241 15.60 11.21 -11.10
N ASN A 242 14.92 12.33 -11.30
CA ASN A 242 13.64 12.67 -10.67
C ASN A 242 12.49 11.89 -11.33
N VAL A 243 11.28 11.96 -10.77
CA VAL A 243 10.09 11.45 -11.45
C VAL A 243 9.78 12.25 -12.72
N GLN A 244 9.18 11.59 -13.70
CA GLN A 244 8.72 12.22 -14.94
C GLN A 244 7.30 11.81 -15.28
N TYR A 245 6.55 12.78 -15.81
CA TYR A 245 5.20 12.62 -16.30
C TYR A 245 5.17 12.99 -17.78
N PHE A 246 4.90 11.99 -18.62
CA PHE A 246 5.07 12.13 -20.07
C PHE A 246 3.82 12.55 -20.80
N CYS A 247 2.65 12.30 -20.23
CA CYS A 247 1.36 12.43 -20.89
C CYS A 247 0.49 13.49 -20.21
N ASP A 248 -0.30 14.20 -20.99
CA ASP A 248 -1.39 15.03 -20.51
C ASP A 248 -2.51 14.13 -19.97
N VAL A 249 -2.98 14.42 -18.75
CA VAL A 249 -4.12 13.73 -18.15
C VAL A 249 -5.34 14.65 -18.30
N ASN A 250 -6.31 14.19 -19.09
CA ASN A 250 -7.48 14.98 -19.50
C ASN A 250 -8.77 14.60 -18.76
N TYR A 251 -8.65 13.78 -17.72
CA TYR A 251 -9.73 13.41 -16.80
C TYR A 251 -9.24 13.53 -15.36
N ASP A 252 -10.17 13.50 -14.40
CA ASP A 252 -9.84 13.51 -12.97
C ASP A 252 -9.64 12.06 -12.47
N PRO A 253 -8.40 11.62 -12.20
CA PRO A 253 -8.14 10.26 -11.75
C PRO A 253 -8.64 10.02 -10.33
N PHE A 254 -8.71 11.05 -9.48
CA PHE A 254 -9.27 10.90 -8.13
C PHE A 254 -10.78 10.68 -8.19
N LYS A 255 -11.46 11.46 -9.05
CA LYS A 255 -12.88 11.25 -9.31
C LYS A 255 -13.15 9.90 -9.97
N PHE A 256 -12.30 9.47 -10.90
CA PHE A 256 -12.40 8.13 -11.50
C PHE A 256 -12.34 7.03 -10.42
N MET A 257 -11.39 7.14 -9.48
CA MET A 257 -11.26 6.15 -8.40
C MET A 257 -12.53 6.09 -7.54
N GLN A 258 -13.07 7.26 -7.15
CA GLN A 258 -14.32 7.34 -6.38
C GLN A 258 -15.52 6.78 -7.17
N ASP A 259 -15.75 7.26 -8.39
CA ASP A 259 -16.92 6.91 -9.20
C ASP A 259 -16.93 5.42 -9.59
N ASN A 260 -15.76 4.76 -9.60
CA ASN A 260 -15.60 3.35 -9.97
C ASN A 260 -15.22 2.44 -8.79
N ASN A 261 -15.38 2.90 -7.55
CA ASN A 261 -15.09 2.16 -6.31
C ASN A 261 -13.69 1.52 -6.28
N LYS A 262 -12.70 2.23 -6.82
CA LYS A 262 -11.30 1.79 -6.80
C LYS A 262 -10.64 2.22 -5.49
N VAL A 263 -9.83 1.32 -4.96
CA VAL A 263 -9.09 1.50 -3.71
C VAL A 263 -7.62 1.80 -3.96
N TYR A 264 -7.02 1.22 -5.01
CA TYR A 264 -5.60 1.37 -5.27
C TYR A 264 -5.31 1.43 -6.76
N GLY A 265 -4.43 2.33 -7.16
CA GLY A 265 -4.05 2.54 -8.54
C GLY A 265 -2.55 2.69 -8.71
N PHE A 266 -2.01 2.10 -9.77
CA PHE A 266 -0.56 2.04 -10.03
C PHE A 266 -0.24 2.23 -11.51
N THR A 267 1.03 2.55 -11.80
CA THR A 267 1.58 2.64 -13.18
C THR A 267 2.69 1.64 -13.45
N ILE A 268 3.41 1.17 -12.43
CA ILE A 268 4.52 0.22 -12.59
C ILE A 268 4.38 -0.89 -11.54
N SER A 269 4.70 -2.12 -11.92
CA SER A 269 4.88 -3.23 -10.99
C SER A 269 6.11 -4.04 -11.38
N LEU A 270 6.82 -4.57 -10.38
CA LEU A 270 8.08 -5.26 -10.56
C LEU A 270 8.30 -6.37 -9.52
N VAL A 271 9.36 -7.15 -9.74
CA VAL A 271 9.83 -8.19 -8.84
C VAL A 271 10.75 -7.58 -7.78
N GLU A 272 10.47 -7.82 -6.50
CA GLU A 272 11.33 -7.41 -5.38
C GLU A 272 12.58 -8.30 -5.27
N TRP A 273 13.63 -7.77 -4.62
CA TRP A 273 14.83 -8.53 -4.31
C TRP A 273 14.62 -9.36 -3.06
N VAL A 274 14.55 -10.69 -3.21
CA VAL A 274 14.25 -11.60 -2.08
C VAL A 274 15.14 -11.41 -0.84
N GLN A 275 16.37 -10.92 -1.01
CA GLN A 275 17.31 -10.66 0.09
C GLN A 275 16.86 -9.53 1.02
N THR A 276 15.94 -8.67 0.58
CA THR A 276 15.44 -7.51 1.33
C THR A 276 14.23 -7.86 2.21
N ILE A 277 13.55 -8.95 1.86
CA ILE A 277 12.29 -9.42 2.47
C ILE A 277 12.27 -10.95 2.75
N PRO A 278 13.37 -11.60 3.19
CA PRO A 278 13.41 -13.06 3.31
C PRO A 278 12.39 -13.65 4.28
N SER A 279 11.93 -12.90 5.30
CA SER A 279 10.89 -13.38 6.23
C SER A 279 9.52 -12.71 6.06
N LEU A 280 9.38 -11.76 5.13
CA LEU A 280 8.13 -11.02 4.95
C LEU A 280 6.96 -11.95 4.65
N TRP A 281 7.10 -12.84 3.66
CA TRP A 281 6.00 -13.71 3.27
C TRP A 281 5.58 -14.65 4.38
N GLU A 282 6.53 -15.31 5.06
CA GLU A 282 6.20 -16.17 6.21
C GLU A 282 5.47 -15.40 7.31
N THR A 283 5.84 -14.14 7.55
CA THR A 283 5.16 -13.24 8.49
C THR A 283 3.73 -12.93 8.02
N VAL A 284 3.52 -12.67 6.73
CA VAL A 284 2.19 -12.45 6.15
C VAL A 284 1.32 -13.70 6.31
N LYS A 285 1.86 -14.89 6.05
CA LYS A 285 1.14 -16.15 6.24
C LYS A 285 0.76 -16.35 7.71
N GLU A 286 1.63 -15.97 8.64
CA GLU A 286 1.32 -16.00 10.07
C GLU A 286 0.16 -15.06 10.42
N PHE A 287 0.18 -13.81 9.93
CA PHE A 287 -0.90 -12.85 10.14
C PHE A 287 -2.24 -13.34 9.58
N VAL A 288 -2.24 -13.77 8.32
CA VAL A 288 -3.44 -14.27 7.63
C VAL A 288 -4.00 -15.52 8.33
N GLY A 289 -3.14 -16.39 8.85
CA GLY A 289 -3.56 -17.57 9.61
C GLY A 289 -4.29 -17.23 10.91
N GLN A 290 -3.97 -16.10 11.52
CA GLN A 290 -4.60 -15.60 12.74
C GLN A 290 -5.81 -14.70 12.46
N ASN A 291 -5.90 -14.13 11.25
CA ASN A 291 -6.88 -13.10 10.89
C ASN A 291 -7.52 -13.40 9.51
N TYR A 292 -7.97 -14.63 9.32
CA TYR A 292 -8.49 -15.10 8.02
C TYR A 292 -9.69 -14.27 7.53
N ASP A 293 -10.47 -13.72 8.46
CA ASP A 293 -11.66 -12.91 8.17
C ASP A 293 -11.35 -11.61 7.41
N TYR A 294 -10.09 -11.13 7.42
CA TYR A 294 -9.69 -9.96 6.64
C TYR A 294 -9.39 -10.28 5.18
N LEU A 295 -9.25 -11.55 4.79
CA LEU A 295 -9.06 -11.89 3.39
C LEU A 295 -10.32 -11.59 2.59
N HIS A 296 -10.18 -10.74 1.57
CA HIS A 296 -11.28 -10.49 0.67
C HIS A 296 -11.59 -11.75 -0.15
N PRO A 297 -12.86 -12.16 -0.31
CA PRO A 297 -13.19 -13.40 -1.04
C PRO A 297 -12.82 -13.32 -2.53
N ASN A 298 -12.80 -12.12 -3.10
CA ASN A 298 -12.38 -11.84 -4.48
C ASN A 298 -11.01 -11.12 -4.54
N ASN A 299 -10.07 -11.52 -3.66
CA ASN A 299 -8.74 -10.91 -3.60
C ASN A 299 -7.89 -11.21 -4.86
N ALA A 300 -6.72 -10.57 -4.93
CA ALA A 300 -5.74 -10.71 -6.00
C ALA A 300 -4.54 -11.60 -5.61
N LEU A 301 -4.72 -12.64 -4.77
CA LEU A 301 -3.64 -13.55 -4.34
C LEU A 301 -2.84 -14.13 -5.51
N GLU A 302 -3.48 -14.38 -6.66
CA GLU A 302 -2.82 -14.91 -7.88
C GLU A 302 -1.74 -13.97 -8.45
N PHE A 303 -1.82 -12.67 -8.14
CA PHE A 303 -0.76 -11.73 -8.46
C PHE A 303 0.49 -11.98 -7.62
N LEU A 304 0.31 -12.28 -6.32
CA LEU A 304 1.40 -12.48 -5.36
C LEU A 304 1.95 -13.92 -5.38
N SER A 305 1.15 -14.91 -5.74
CA SER A 305 1.51 -16.32 -5.60
C SER A 305 0.88 -17.17 -6.70
N GLU A 306 1.69 -18.04 -7.30
CA GLU A 306 1.26 -18.99 -8.35
C GLU A 306 0.86 -20.36 -7.76
N ASP A 307 1.03 -20.55 -6.46
CA ASP A 307 0.82 -21.81 -5.77
C ASP A 307 -0.06 -21.66 -4.51
N ASN A 308 -1.11 -20.84 -4.66
CA ASN A 308 -2.15 -20.61 -3.65
C ASN A 308 -1.60 -20.14 -2.30
N GLY A 309 -0.62 -19.25 -2.35
CA GLY A 309 -0.03 -18.59 -1.18
C GLY A 309 1.10 -19.36 -0.51
N LYS A 310 1.56 -20.50 -1.08
CA LYS A 310 2.67 -21.25 -0.50
C LYS A 310 3.98 -20.46 -0.58
N HIS A 311 4.27 -19.85 -1.72
CA HIS A 311 5.42 -18.96 -1.92
C HIS A 311 5.00 -17.61 -2.49
N TYR A 312 5.74 -16.56 -2.11
CA TYR A 312 5.65 -15.25 -2.73
C TYR A 312 6.49 -15.22 -4.00
N ASN A 313 5.89 -14.83 -5.11
CA ASN A 313 6.59 -14.65 -6.39
C ASN A 313 7.33 -13.31 -6.51
N LEU A 314 7.31 -12.50 -5.43
CA LEU A 314 7.98 -11.21 -5.27
C LEU A 314 7.37 -10.04 -6.07
N CYS A 315 6.27 -10.26 -6.81
CA CYS A 315 5.59 -9.20 -7.53
C CYS A 315 4.91 -8.20 -6.60
N HIS A 316 5.16 -6.92 -6.83
CA HIS A 316 4.54 -5.81 -6.11
C HIS A 316 4.31 -4.61 -7.05
N PHE A 317 3.34 -3.78 -6.71
CA PHE A 317 3.13 -2.45 -7.29
C PHE A 317 4.17 -1.48 -6.76
N TRP A 318 4.67 -0.61 -7.63
CA TRP A 318 5.78 0.28 -7.28
C TRP A 318 5.29 1.58 -6.65
N SER A 319 5.31 1.60 -5.31
CA SER A 319 4.76 2.67 -4.45
C SER A 319 5.31 4.10 -4.65
N ASN A 320 6.31 4.29 -5.51
CA ASN A 320 6.76 5.64 -5.87
C ASN A 320 5.70 6.41 -6.67
N PHE A 321 4.72 5.70 -7.25
CA PHE A 321 3.47 6.26 -7.75
C PHE A 321 2.33 5.38 -7.24
N GLU A 322 1.40 5.98 -6.50
CA GLU A 322 0.16 5.33 -6.07
C GLU A 322 -0.96 6.34 -6.23
N ILE A 323 -2.18 5.90 -6.57
CA ILE A 323 -3.41 6.65 -6.28
C ILE A 323 -4.24 5.75 -5.39
N ALA A 324 -4.38 6.10 -4.12
CA ALA A 324 -4.97 5.16 -3.16
C ALA A 324 -5.98 5.79 -2.22
N ASP A 325 -7.05 5.05 -1.94
CA ASP A 325 -8.09 5.38 -0.97
C ASP A 325 -7.54 5.31 0.46
N MET A 326 -7.61 6.43 1.17
CA MET A 326 -7.14 6.49 2.56
C MET A 326 -8.00 5.73 3.55
N ASP A 327 -9.27 5.49 3.24
CA ASP A 327 -10.14 4.72 4.12
C ASP A 327 -9.74 3.24 4.13
N PHE A 328 -9.16 2.73 3.04
CA PHE A 328 -8.55 1.40 3.03
C PHE A 328 -7.34 1.32 3.97
N TRP A 329 -6.43 2.30 3.88
CA TRP A 329 -5.24 2.34 4.74
C TRP A 329 -5.58 2.58 6.21
N ARG A 330 -6.62 3.35 6.50
CA ARG A 330 -7.13 3.58 7.86
C ARG A 330 -8.04 2.46 8.36
N GLY A 331 -8.39 1.52 7.49
CA GLY A 331 -9.25 0.39 7.81
C GLY A 331 -8.60 -0.56 8.82
N GLU A 332 -9.44 -1.31 9.53
CA GLU A 332 -9.01 -2.22 10.59
C GLU A 332 -8.03 -3.28 10.08
N ALA A 333 -8.32 -3.90 8.94
CA ALA A 333 -7.49 -4.94 8.34
C ALA A 333 -6.05 -4.44 8.09
N TYR A 334 -5.89 -3.28 7.47
CA TYR A 334 -4.57 -2.71 7.18
C TYR A 334 -3.84 -2.29 8.45
N THR A 335 -4.55 -1.61 9.36
CA THR A 335 -3.97 -1.14 10.63
C THR A 335 -3.42 -2.33 11.45
N LYS A 336 -4.21 -3.41 11.57
CA LYS A 336 -3.78 -4.65 12.25
C LYS A 336 -2.62 -5.31 11.54
N PHE A 337 -2.62 -5.33 10.21
CA PHE A 337 -1.55 -5.92 9.41
C PHE A 337 -0.23 -5.16 9.61
N PHE A 338 -0.26 -3.83 9.49
CA PHE A 338 0.92 -2.99 9.71
C PHE A 338 1.46 -3.15 11.14
N GLN A 339 0.60 -3.10 12.16
CA GLN A 339 1.00 -3.32 13.55
C GLN A 339 1.70 -4.68 13.74
N PHE A 340 1.17 -5.74 13.13
CA PHE A 340 1.78 -7.06 13.19
C PHE A 340 3.17 -7.10 12.51
N LEU A 341 3.33 -6.42 11.37
CA LEU A 341 4.63 -6.31 10.70
C LEU A 341 5.63 -5.47 11.52
N GLU A 342 5.16 -4.37 12.09
CA GLU A 342 5.92 -3.49 12.98
C GLU A 342 6.48 -4.32 14.14
N GLU A 343 5.64 -5.07 14.88
CA GLU A 343 6.09 -5.92 16.01
C GLU A 343 7.18 -6.94 15.64
N LYS A 344 7.27 -7.37 14.38
CA LYS A 344 8.28 -8.32 13.90
C LYS A 344 9.62 -7.66 13.62
N GLY A 345 9.66 -6.33 13.49
CA GLY A 345 10.87 -5.52 13.30
C GLY A 345 11.54 -5.69 11.94
N GLY A 346 10.86 -6.28 10.95
CA GLY A 346 11.44 -6.58 9.64
C GLY A 346 11.87 -5.35 8.83
N PHE A 347 11.30 -4.18 9.12
CA PHE A 347 11.77 -2.90 8.57
C PHE A 347 13.25 -2.61 8.94
N TYR A 348 13.70 -3.07 10.12
CA TYR A 348 15.04 -2.78 10.66
C TYR A 348 15.99 -3.98 10.64
N TYR A 349 15.49 -5.17 10.99
CA TYR A 349 16.29 -6.41 10.92
C TYR A 349 16.55 -6.85 9.47
N GLU A 350 15.65 -6.48 8.56
CA GLU A 350 15.78 -6.68 7.11
C GLU A 350 15.72 -5.31 6.41
N ARG A 351 15.05 -5.23 5.27
CA ARG A 351 14.82 -3.98 4.53
C ARG A 351 13.47 -4.03 3.83
N TRP A 352 12.42 -4.36 4.59
CA TRP A 352 11.05 -4.39 4.09
C TRP A 352 10.68 -3.03 3.51
N GLY A 353 10.47 -2.99 2.19
CA GLY A 353 9.98 -1.80 1.51
C GLY A 353 8.49 -1.64 1.73
N ASP A 354 7.99 -0.40 1.67
CA ASP A 354 6.55 -0.17 1.73
C ASP A 354 5.83 -0.66 0.46
N ALA A 355 6.52 -0.66 -0.69
CA ALA A 355 5.96 -1.17 -1.95
C ALA A 355 5.47 -2.64 -1.85
N PRO A 356 6.27 -3.63 -1.41
CA PRO A 356 5.75 -4.97 -1.17
C PRO A 356 4.72 -5.05 -0.03
N VAL A 357 4.84 -4.23 1.03
CA VAL A 357 3.86 -4.21 2.14
C VAL A 357 2.47 -3.76 1.66
N HIS A 358 2.39 -2.61 0.97
CA HIS A 358 1.18 -2.06 0.36
C HIS A 358 0.57 -3.05 -0.62
N SER A 359 1.41 -3.61 -1.51
CA SER A 359 0.95 -4.54 -2.54
C SER A 359 0.36 -5.81 -1.96
N ILE A 360 0.99 -6.37 -0.92
CA ILE A 360 0.47 -7.56 -0.23
C ILE A 360 -0.88 -7.24 0.43
N ALA A 361 -0.97 -6.12 1.15
CA ALA A 361 -2.21 -5.73 1.79
C ALA A 361 -3.36 -5.51 0.79
N VAL A 362 -3.12 -4.70 -0.25
CA VAL A 362 -4.10 -4.41 -1.30
C VAL A 362 -4.54 -5.69 -2.00
N ALA A 363 -3.60 -6.55 -2.38
CA ALA A 363 -3.92 -7.77 -3.09
C ALA A 363 -4.58 -8.84 -2.22
N LEU A 364 -4.54 -8.76 -0.88
CA LEU A 364 -5.19 -9.70 0.03
C LEU A 364 -6.51 -9.18 0.63
N PHE A 365 -6.59 -7.89 0.96
CA PHE A 365 -7.68 -7.30 1.74
C PHE A 365 -8.67 -6.49 0.89
N ALA A 366 -8.31 -6.11 -0.34
CA ALA A 366 -9.24 -5.49 -1.29
C ALA A 366 -9.75 -6.48 -2.34
N GLY A 367 -10.87 -6.16 -2.98
CA GLY A 367 -11.30 -6.83 -4.20
C GLY A 367 -10.33 -6.57 -5.35
N LYS A 368 -10.02 -7.59 -6.15
CA LYS A 368 -9.12 -7.46 -7.31
C LYS A 368 -9.64 -6.46 -8.36
N ASP A 369 -10.95 -6.26 -8.42
CA ASP A 369 -11.62 -5.26 -9.25
C ASP A 369 -11.50 -3.82 -8.71
N GLN A 370 -11.10 -3.65 -7.45
CA GLN A 370 -10.82 -2.35 -6.84
C GLN A 370 -9.37 -1.87 -7.08
N ILE A 371 -8.54 -2.68 -7.74
CA ILE A 371 -7.17 -2.36 -8.10
C ILE A 371 -7.12 -1.92 -9.57
N HIS A 372 -6.52 -0.77 -9.86
CA HIS A 372 -6.51 -0.17 -11.19
C HIS A 372 -5.10 0.07 -11.73
N PHE A 373 -4.90 -0.26 -13.00
CA PHE A 373 -3.68 0.06 -13.74
C PHE A 373 -3.93 1.30 -14.60
N PHE A 374 -3.25 2.40 -14.30
CA PHE A 374 -3.38 3.67 -15.01
C PHE A 374 -2.55 3.67 -16.30
N ASN A 375 -3.08 3.03 -17.35
CA ASN A 375 -2.43 2.94 -18.64
C ASN A 375 -2.28 4.30 -19.35
N GLU A 376 -3.04 5.32 -18.97
CA GLU A 376 -2.99 6.66 -19.58
C GLU A 376 -1.90 7.54 -18.96
N ILE A 377 -1.39 7.19 -17.77
CA ILE A 377 -0.45 8.01 -17.01
C ILE A 377 0.98 7.56 -17.31
N GLY A 378 1.57 8.09 -18.39
CA GLY A 378 2.99 7.85 -18.67
C GLY A 378 3.89 8.38 -17.56
N TYR A 379 4.61 7.49 -16.90
CA TYR A 379 5.37 7.75 -15.68
C TYR A 379 6.76 7.13 -15.72
N ARG A 380 7.76 7.81 -15.18
CA ARG A 380 9.09 7.22 -14.93
C ARG A 380 9.60 7.64 -13.57
N HIS A 381 10.24 6.70 -12.89
CA HIS A 381 11.11 6.97 -11.77
C HIS A 381 12.41 6.19 -12.01
N GLU A 382 13.56 6.84 -11.87
CA GLU A 382 14.86 6.27 -12.23
C GLU A 382 14.89 5.59 -13.62
N TYR A 383 15.13 4.27 -13.65
CA TYR A 383 15.28 3.47 -14.86
C TYR A 383 13.97 2.80 -15.30
N PHE A 384 12.94 2.79 -14.46
CA PHE A 384 11.69 2.11 -14.75
C PHE A 384 10.66 3.13 -15.24
N GLN A 385 10.14 2.87 -16.43
CA GLN A 385 9.22 3.75 -17.13
C GLN A 385 8.00 2.96 -17.57
N HIS A 386 6.80 3.43 -17.26
CA HIS A 386 5.59 3.07 -17.97
C HIS A 386 5.37 4.10 -19.08
N CYS A 387 5.31 3.66 -20.32
CA CYS A 387 4.93 4.50 -21.45
C CYS A 387 3.73 3.87 -22.16
N PRO A 388 2.60 4.59 -22.29
CA PRO A 388 1.42 4.09 -22.99
C PRO A 388 1.73 3.81 -24.47
N SER A 389 0.87 3.05 -25.13
CA SER A 389 0.96 2.82 -26.58
C SER A 389 -0.42 3.00 -27.25
N GLY A 390 -0.43 3.13 -28.57
CA GLY A 390 -1.68 3.25 -29.33
C GLY A 390 -2.45 4.54 -29.00
N PRO A 391 -3.80 4.49 -28.93
CA PRO A 391 -4.64 5.66 -28.68
C PRO A 391 -4.27 6.43 -27.41
N SER A 392 -4.07 5.74 -26.28
CA SER A 392 -3.68 6.38 -25.00
C SER A 392 -2.39 7.19 -25.13
N TRP A 393 -1.44 6.75 -25.96
CA TRP A 393 -0.21 7.48 -26.21
C TRP A 393 -0.41 8.75 -27.04
N SER A 394 -1.19 8.65 -28.12
CA SER A 394 -1.47 9.78 -29.01
C SER A 394 -2.40 10.82 -28.40
N GLU A 395 -3.47 10.38 -27.72
CA GLU A 395 -4.48 11.25 -27.11
C GLU A 395 -3.96 11.93 -25.84
N GLY A 396 -3.10 11.24 -25.09
CA GLY A 396 -2.36 11.82 -23.98
C GLY A 396 -1.19 12.70 -24.40
N HIS A 397 -0.96 12.94 -25.70
CA HIS A 397 0.19 13.70 -26.22
C HIS A 397 1.53 13.30 -25.57
N CYS A 398 1.74 12.00 -25.39
CA CYS A 398 2.83 11.48 -24.57
C CYS A 398 4.22 11.77 -25.18
N GLY A 399 5.13 12.30 -24.37
CA GLY A 399 6.51 12.58 -24.78
C GLY A 399 7.49 11.40 -24.70
N CYS A 400 7.09 10.27 -24.09
CA CYS A 400 7.92 9.07 -24.00
C CYS A 400 7.85 8.23 -25.27
N ASN A 401 8.86 7.38 -25.50
CA ASN A 401 8.84 6.40 -26.57
C ASN A 401 8.19 5.09 -26.05
N PRO A 402 7.09 4.59 -26.66
CA PRO A 402 6.40 3.38 -26.20
C PRO A 402 7.29 2.13 -26.15
N ARG A 403 8.37 2.10 -26.94
CA ARG A 403 9.32 0.97 -26.95
C ARG A 403 10.19 0.91 -25.68
N ASP A 404 10.28 2.00 -24.94
CA ASP A 404 11.09 2.10 -23.73
C ASP A 404 10.27 1.73 -22.48
N THR A 405 9.04 1.21 -22.64
CA THR A 405 8.22 0.77 -21.51
C THR A 405 8.81 -0.44 -20.80
N PHE A 406 8.81 -0.39 -19.47
CA PHE A 406 9.25 -1.46 -18.58
C PHE A 406 8.21 -2.58 -18.47
N ASP A 407 6.94 -2.36 -18.85
CA ASP A 407 5.86 -3.34 -18.69
C ASP A 407 6.15 -4.70 -19.34
N ASN A 408 6.94 -4.69 -20.42
CA ASN A 408 7.35 -5.87 -21.17
C ASN A 408 8.67 -6.49 -20.69
N ASN A 409 9.33 -5.89 -19.70
CA ASN A 409 10.57 -6.39 -19.15
C ASN A 409 10.32 -7.69 -18.36
N PRO A 410 11.25 -8.66 -18.38
CA PRO A 410 11.13 -9.89 -17.57
C PRO A 410 10.95 -9.66 -16.06
N ASN A 411 11.47 -8.55 -15.54
CA ASN A 411 11.34 -8.19 -14.13
C ASN A 411 10.09 -7.33 -13.84
N SER A 412 9.26 -7.05 -14.84
CA SER A 412 7.96 -6.40 -14.66
C SER A 412 6.88 -7.42 -14.34
N CYS A 413 5.97 -7.01 -13.46
CA CYS A 413 4.77 -7.79 -13.14
C CYS A 413 3.51 -7.21 -13.81
N THR A 414 3.63 -6.16 -14.62
CA THR A 414 2.46 -5.43 -15.16
C THR A 414 1.69 -6.31 -16.14
N ASN A 415 2.38 -6.94 -17.09
CA ASN A 415 1.76 -7.88 -18.03
C ASN A 415 1.16 -9.10 -17.34
N LYS A 416 1.74 -9.55 -16.22
CA LYS A 416 1.15 -10.63 -15.42
C LYS A 416 -0.17 -10.18 -14.80
N TYR A 417 -0.19 -9.00 -14.16
CA TYR A 417 -1.40 -8.40 -13.62
C TYR A 417 -2.50 -8.26 -14.68
N LEU A 418 -2.17 -7.70 -15.86
CA LEU A 418 -3.12 -7.50 -16.95
C LEU A 418 -3.65 -8.82 -17.54
N LYS A 419 -2.85 -9.88 -17.60
CA LYS A 419 -3.34 -11.19 -18.02
C LYS A 419 -4.32 -11.81 -17.02
N LEU A 420 -4.11 -11.57 -15.73
CA LEU A 420 -4.98 -12.07 -14.67
C LEU A 420 -6.27 -11.25 -14.55
N PHE A 421 -6.20 -9.92 -14.70
CA PHE A 421 -7.29 -9.01 -14.32
C PHE A 421 -7.64 -7.92 -15.35
N GLY A 422 -7.00 -7.89 -16.52
CA GLY A 422 -7.09 -6.80 -17.50
C GLY A 422 -8.47 -6.58 -18.13
N ASN A 423 -9.39 -7.55 -18.04
CA ASN A 423 -10.78 -7.34 -18.45
C ASN A 423 -11.54 -6.34 -17.53
N ASN A 424 -10.96 -5.97 -16.37
CA ASN A 424 -11.53 -5.01 -15.41
C ASN A 424 -10.89 -3.62 -15.47
N THR A 425 -9.92 -3.38 -16.37
CA THR A 425 -9.10 -2.14 -16.39
C THR A 425 -9.38 -1.21 -17.56
N THR A 426 -10.31 -1.53 -18.46
CA THR A 426 -10.71 -0.59 -19.53
C THR A 426 -11.69 0.44 -18.98
N ALA A 427 -11.21 1.65 -18.71
CA ALA A 427 -12.06 2.83 -18.69
C ALA A 427 -12.53 3.11 -20.13
N VAL A 428 -13.80 3.50 -20.26
CA VAL A 428 -14.51 3.79 -21.52
C VAL A 428 -13.95 5.02 -22.22
#